data_AF-A0A367AEA1-F1
#
_entry.id   AF-A0A367AEA1-F1
#
_cell.length_a   1.000
_cell.length_b   1.000
_cell.length_c   1.000
_cell.angle_alpha   90.00
_cell.angle_beta   90.00
_cell.angle_gamma   90.00
#
_symmetry.space_group_name_H-M   'P 1'
#
loop_
_entity.id
_entity.type
_entity.pdbx_description
1 polymer ?
#
loop_
_entity_poly.entity_id
_entity_poly.type
_entity_poly.pdbx_seq_one_letter_code
_entity_poly.pdbx_strand_id
1 'polypeptide(L)'
;MGADLTGGPPDVVVGFSAAWSHMGPDDDLADWASAAARRSWELAGVEPSPLDAEILAAEYTVLGKAAFAVPSFGAFVFCPDPSEGVRACVRLIGLRYPPETEDESIVEEFLLPAEQQLLPPQVEQSTGTGLRRIRIRQRAWSADTGNVSDHIAYVFPCDEGAWALTTALPDPREAELLLADLDHLAAGLQLQPAP
;
A
#
# COMPACT_ATOMS: atom_id res chain seq x y z
N MET A 1 -4.70 -16.12 19.34
CA MET A 1 -3.51 -15.37 19.81
C MET A 1 -3.13 -14.45 18.68
N GLY A 2 -3.57 -13.19 18.73
CA GLY A 2 -3.15 -12.17 17.78
C GLY A 2 -1.69 -11.83 18.03
N ALA A 3 -0.92 -11.58 16.97
CA ALA A 3 0.44 -11.10 17.11
C ALA A 3 0.41 -9.73 17.81
N ASP A 4 1.18 -9.59 18.88
CA ASP A 4 1.40 -8.30 19.54
C ASP A 4 2.02 -7.33 18.52
N LEU A 5 1.25 -6.36 18.04
CA LEU A 5 1.71 -5.25 17.19
C LEU A 5 2.42 -4.16 18.02
N THR A 6 3.03 -4.50 19.16
CA THR A 6 3.61 -3.53 20.12
C THR A 6 5.04 -3.11 19.77
N GLY A 7 5.53 -3.46 18.58
CA GLY A 7 6.92 -3.24 18.15
C GLY A 7 7.06 -2.43 16.87
N GLY A 8 6.12 -1.55 16.52
CA GLY A 8 6.26 -0.69 15.33
C GLY A 8 7.41 0.34 15.46
N PRO A 9 7.93 0.87 14.33
CA PRO A 9 8.72 2.10 14.30
C PRO A 9 7.92 3.29 14.89
N PRO A 10 8.49 4.51 15.06
CA PRO A 10 7.76 5.65 15.63
C PRO A 10 6.39 5.87 14.96
N ASP A 11 5.40 6.28 15.75
CA ASP A 11 4.02 6.48 15.27
C ASP A 11 3.99 7.40 14.04
N VAL A 12 3.19 7.01 13.04
CA VAL A 12 3.02 7.76 11.79
C VAL A 12 1.56 8.05 11.52
N VAL A 13 1.33 9.14 10.79
CA VAL A 13 0.06 9.44 10.16
C VAL A 13 0.25 9.51 8.65
N VAL A 14 -0.76 9.10 7.89
CA VAL A 14 -0.75 9.19 6.42
C VAL A 14 -1.88 10.10 5.99
N GLY A 15 -1.54 11.26 5.42
CA GLY A 15 -2.50 12.10 4.72
C GLY A 15 -2.79 11.52 3.34
N PHE A 16 -4.05 11.21 3.04
CA PHE A 16 -4.45 10.65 1.74
C PHE A 16 -5.65 11.38 1.16
N SER A 17 -5.74 11.37 -0.18
CA SER A 17 -6.85 11.99 -0.90
C SER A 17 -8.15 11.19 -0.73
N ALA A 18 -9.30 11.78 -1.09
CA ALA A 18 -10.59 11.11 -0.98
C ALA A 18 -10.74 9.86 -1.86
N ALA A 19 -9.88 9.68 -2.86
CA ALA A 19 -9.84 8.48 -3.72
C ALA A 19 -9.25 7.24 -3.02
N TRP A 20 -8.68 7.42 -1.81
CA TRP A 20 -8.16 6.33 -0.99
C TRP A 20 -9.09 6.04 0.19
N SER A 21 -9.32 4.76 0.44
CA SER A 21 -9.97 4.27 1.65
C SER A 21 -8.94 3.55 2.52
N HIS A 22 -8.83 3.97 3.78
CA HIS A 22 -7.93 3.35 4.76
C HIS A 22 -8.68 2.29 5.58
N MET A 23 -8.04 1.14 5.78
CA MET A 23 -8.46 0.08 6.70
C MET A 23 -7.38 -0.13 7.75
N GLY A 24 -7.74 -0.04 9.03
CA GLY A 24 -6.90 -0.43 10.15
C GLY A 24 -6.98 -1.94 10.46
N PRO A 25 -6.05 -2.46 11.26
CA PRO A 25 -6.00 -3.89 11.61
C PRO A 25 -7.19 -4.35 12.47
N ASP A 26 -7.81 -3.43 13.21
CA ASP A 26 -8.92 -3.70 14.12
C ASP A 26 -10.30 -3.34 13.54
N ASP A 27 -10.36 -2.86 12.29
CA ASP A 27 -11.62 -2.53 11.63
C ASP A 27 -12.43 -3.80 11.33
N ASP A 28 -13.76 -3.74 11.52
CA ASP A 28 -14.63 -4.78 11.00
C ASP A 28 -14.63 -4.73 9.47
N LEU A 29 -14.13 -5.80 8.86
CA LEU A 29 -13.92 -5.87 7.42
C LEU A 29 -15.21 -5.65 6.61
N ALA A 30 -16.34 -6.21 7.06
CA ALA A 30 -17.59 -6.14 6.30
C ALA A 30 -18.21 -4.74 6.37
N ASP A 31 -18.21 -4.16 7.57
CA ASP A 31 -18.68 -2.79 7.79
C ASP A 31 -17.78 -1.78 7.07
N TRP A 32 -16.46 -1.95 7.16
CA TRP A 32 -15.49 -1.12 6.47
C TRP A 32 -15.67 -1.18 4.95
N ALA A 33 -15.74 -2.37 4.36
CA ALA A 33 -15.84 -2.52 2.91
C ALA A 33 -17.14 -1.91 2.36
N SER A 34 -18.25 -2.10 3.08
CA SER A 34 -19.54 -1.49 2.74
C SER A 34 -19.49 0.03 2.83
N ALA A 35 -18.86 0.58 3.88
CA ALA A 35 -18.70 2.01 4.05
C ALA A 35 -17.77 2.63 2.99
N ALA A 36 -16.67 1.96 2.64
CA ALA A 36 -15.72 2.38 1.61
C ALA A 36 -16.36 2.39 0.22
N ALA A 37 -17.11 1.34 -0.14
CA ALA A 37 -17.85 1.28 -1.40
C ALA A 37 -18.89 2.40 -1.49
N ARG A 38 -19.70 2.60 -0.44
CA ARG A 38 -20.68 3.69 -0.38
C ARG A 38 -20.02 5.06 -0.56
N ARG A 39 -18.93 5.31 0.17
CA ARG A 39 -18.18 6.58 0.08
C ARG A 39 -17.64 6.83 -1.33
N SER A 40 -17.17 5.79 -2.01
CA SER A 40 -16.66 5.90 -3.39
C SER A 40 -17.75 6.35 -4.37
N TRP A 41 -18.94 5.76 -4.26
CA TRP A 41 -20.12 6.16 -5.04
C TRP A 41 -20.61 7.58 -4.71
N GLU A 42 -20.65 7.93 -3.43
CA GLU A 42 -21.01 9.29 -2.97
C GLU A 42 -20.06 10.36 -3.55
N LEU A 43 -18.75 10.09 -3.56
CA LEU A 43 -17.75 11.01 -4.11
C LEU A 43 -17.86 11.15 -5.63
N ALA A 44 -18.23 10.06 -6.33
CA ALA A 44 -18.51 10.11 -7.77
C ALA A 44 -19.80 10.88 -8.09
N GLY A 45 -20.66 11.13 -7.10
CA GLY A 45 -21.95 11.80 -7.29
C GLY A 45 -22.95 10.95 -8.09
N VAL A 46 -22.77 9.62 -8.07
CA VAL A 46 -23.60 8.66 -8.81
C VAL A 46 -24.31 7.75 -7.81
N GLU A 47 -25.61 7.56 -8.00
CA GLU A 47 -26.38 6.58 -7.25
C GLU A 47 -26.22 5.19 -7.91
N PRO A 48 -25.57 4.22 -7.24
CA PRO A 48 -25.35 2.89 -7.82
C PRO A 48 -26.63 2.06 -7.81
N SER A 49 -26.69 1.07 -8.70
CA SER A 49 -27.65 -0.01 -8.50
C SER A 49 -27.28 -0.83 -7.26
N PRO A 50 -28.23 -1.58 -6.65
CA PRO A 50 -27.91 -2.47 -5.53
C PRO A 50 -26.79 -3.48 -5.86
N LEU A 51 -26.77 -3.99 -7.10
CA LEU A 51 -25.75 -4.94 -7.54
C LEU A 51 -24.37 -4.28 -7.66
N ASP A 52 -24.27 -3.06 -8.20
CA ASP A 52 -22.99 -2.36 -8.33
C ASP A 52 -22.39 -2.02 -6.97
N ALA A 53 -23.25 -1.64 -6.01
CA ALA A 53 -22.83 -1.42 -4.63
C ALA A 53 -22.29 -2.70 -3.97
N GLU A 54 -22.97 -3.84 -4.18
CA GLU A 54 -22.53 -5.15 -3.68
C GLU A 54 -21.21 -5.61 -4.32
N ILE A 55 -21.05 -5.44 -5.63
CA ILE A 55 -19.81 -5.80 -6.35
C ILE A 55 -18.63 -5.02 -5.80
N LEU A 56 -18.75 -3.69 -5.69
CA LEU A 56 -17.66 -2.86 -5.21
C LEU A 56 -17.31 -3.18 -3.75
N ALA A 57 -18.31 -3.38 -2.89
CA ALA A 57 -18.07 -3.80 -1.50
C ALA A 57 -17.37 -5.18 -1.43
N ALA A 58 -17.69 -6.11 -2.33
CA ALA A 58 -17.00 -7.38 -2.43
C ALA A 58 -15.54 -7.23 -2.87
N GLU A 59 -15.24 -6.34 -3.81
CA GLU A 59 -13.86 -6.03 -4.22
C GLU A 59 -13.03 -5.45 -3.08
N TYR A 60 -13.57 -4.46 -2.36
CA TYR A 60 -12.95 -3.94 -1.14
C TYR A 60 -12.70 -5.06 -0.11
N THR A 61 -13.68 -5.94 0.10
CA THR A 61 -13.56 -7.07 1.03
C THR A 61 -12.40 -8.00 0.66
N VAL A 62 -12.25 -8.33 -0.63
CA VAL A 62 -11.16 -9.20 -1.11
C VAL A 62 -9.81 -8.54 -0.88
N LEU A 63 -9.67 -7.26 -1.22
CA LEU A 63 -8.42 -6.53 -1.02
C LEU A 63 -8.06 -6.35 0.45
N GLY A 64 -9.04 -6.07 1.31
CA GLY A 64 -8.86 -6.00 2.77
C GLY A 64 -8.34 -7.33 3.31
N LYS A 65 -8.96 -8.46 2.94
CA LYS A 65 -8.47 -9.80 3.34
C LYS A 65 -7.05 -10.06 2.87
N ALA A 66 -6.75 -9.74 1.61
CA ALA A 66 -5.43 -9.95 1.03
C ALA A 66 -4.36 -9.07 1.70
N ALA A 67 -4.71 -7.83 2.06
CA ALA A 67 -3.80 -6.89 2.71
C ALA A 67 -3.31 -7.41 4.07
N PHE A 68 -4.22 -7.95 4.86
CA PHE A 68 -3.95 -8.48 6.20
C PHE A 68 -3.65 -9.99 6.24
N ALA A 69 -3.49 -10.63 5.08
CA ALA A 69 -2.97 -12.01 5.01
C ALA A 69 -1.52 -12.10 5.51
N VAL A 70 -0.82 -10.97 5.54
CA VAL A 70 0.48 -10.76 6.19
C VAL A 70 0.35 -9.65 7.23
N PRO A 71 1.18 -9.65 8.30
CA PRO A 71 1.15 -8.59 9.30
C PRO A 71 1.32 -7.20 8.66
N SER A 72 0.35 -6.33 8.87
CA SER A 72 0.35 -4.95 8.40
C SER A 72 -0.33 -4.05 9.44
N PHE A 73 0.10 -2.79 9.49
CA PHE A 73 -0.44 -1.76 10.38
C PHE A 73 -1.61 -1.00 9.75
N GLY A 74 -1.88 -1.23 8.47
CA GLY A 74 -2.99 -0.65 7.75
C GLY A 74 -2.93 -0.98 6.26
N ALA A 75 -4.04 -0.73 5.58
CA ALA A 75 -4.14 -0.87 4.14
C ALA A 75 -4.85 0.35 3.54
N PHE A 76 -4.41 0.77 2.36
CA PHE A 76 -5.00 1.85 1.58
C PHE A 76 -5.46 1.30 0.25
N VAL A 77 -6.77 1.28 0.02
CA VAL A 77 -7.37 0.83 -1.23
C VAL A 77 -7.72 2.03 -2.08
N PHE A 78 -7.23 2.03 -3.33
CA PHE A 78 -7.44 3.09 -4.30
C PHE A 78 -8.64 2.78 -5.20
N CYS A 79 -9.62 3.68 -5.23
CA CYS A 79 -10.77 3.59 -6.12
C CYS A 79 -11.15 5.03 -6.56
N PRO A 80 -10.48 5.56 -7.60
CA PRO A 80 -10.75 6.91 -8.09
C PRO A 80 -12.08 7.00 -8.85
N ASP A 81 -12.51 5.91 -9.48
CA ASP A 81 -13.80 5.78 -10.16
C ASP A 81 -14.46 4.44 -9.76
N PRO A 82 -15.58 4.46 -9.04
CA PRO A 82 -16.26 3.25 -8.60
C PRO A 82 -16.82 2.40 -9.75
N SER A 83 -16.99 2.96 -10.95
CA SER A 83 -17.43 2.21 -12.14
C SER A 83 -16.31 1.39 -12.80
N GLU A 84 -15.05 1.76 -12.54
CA GLU A 84 -13.87 0.99 -12.96
C GLU A 84 -13.38 0.00 -11.88
N GLY A 85 -13.99 0.03 -10.70
CA GLY A 85 -13.62 -0.81 -9.56
C GLY A 85 -12.36 -0.33 -8.83
N VAL A 86 -11.86 -1.19 -7.95
CA VAL A 86 -10.63 -0.94 -7.19
C VAL A 86 -9.40 -1.10 -8.08
N ARG A 87 -8.44 -0.17 -7.97
CA ARG A 87 -7.26 -0.12 -8.84
C ARG A 87 -5.95 -0.53 -8.16
N ALA A 88 -5.86 -0.35 -6.84
CA ALA A 88 -4.68 -0.74 -6.08
C ALA A 88 -5.01 -1.01 -4.61
N CYS A 89 -4.19 -1.83 -3.97
CA CYS A 89 -4.14 -1.98 -2.51
C CYS A 89 -2.70 -1.80 -2.04
N VAL A 90 -2.48 -0.80 -1.20
CA VAL A 90 -1.17 -0.48 -0.64
C VAL A 90 -1.18 -0.84 0.85
N ARG A 91 -0.26 -1.70 1.27
CA ARG A 91 -0.12 -2.11 2.68
C ARG A 91 0.91 -1.23 3.37
N LEU A 92 0.59 -0.80 4.60
CA LEU A 92 1.54 -0.18 5.51
C LEU A 92 2.15 -1.27 6.41
N ILE A 93 3.48 -1.39 6.37
CA ILE A 93 4.23 -2.29 7.23
C ILE A 93 5.29 -1.51 8.00
N GLY A 94 5.60 -1.96 9.21
CA GLY A 94 6.65 -1.42 10.06
C GLY A 94 7.70 -2.49 10.33
N LEU A 95 8.96 -2.15 10.15
CA LEU A 95 10.12 -3.01 10.38
C LEU A 95 11.05 -2.35 11.38
N ARG A 96 11.61 -3.11 12.32
CA ARG A 96 12.63 -2.62 13.25
C ARG A 96 14.01 -3.03 12.77
N TYR A 97 14.93 -2.09 12.91
CA TYR A 97 16.34 -2.30 12.58
C TYR A 97 17.22 -1.87 13.75
N PRO A 98 18.41 -2.48 13.91
CA PRO A 98 19.45 -1.91 14.74
C PRO A 98 19.72 -0.44 14.34
N PRO A 99 20.05 0.44 15.31
CA PRO A 99 20.54 1.77 14.98
C PRO A 99 21.70 1.68 13.98
N GLU A 100 21.81 2.68 13.11
CA GLU A 100 22.88 2.78 12.08
C GLU A 100 22.79 1.73 10.95
N THR A 101 21.67 1.03 10.82
CA THR A 101 21.46 0.13 9.66
C THR A 101 21.50 0.96 8.36
N GLU A 102 22.33 0.53 7.42
CA GLU A 102 22.52 1.22 6.15
C GLU A 102 21.28 1.06 5.25
N ASP A 103 20.96 2.12 4.50
CA ASP A 103 19.86 2.12 3.53
C ASP A 103 19.92 0.92 2.57
N GLU A 104 21.11 0.51 2.14
CA GLU A 104 21.29 -0.61 1.21
C GLU A 104 20.79 -1.92 1.82
N SER A 105 21.12 -2.19 3.08
CA SER A 105 20.62 -3.36 3.81
C SER A 105 19.10 -3.33 3.96
N ILE A 106 18.51 -2.16 4.21
CA ILE A 106 17.06 -2.02 4.26
C ILE A 106 16.45 -2.32 2.89
N VAL A 107 17.02 -1.77 1.80
CA VAL A 107 16.55 -1.99 0.43
C VAL A 107 16.57 -3.48 0.08
N GLU A 108 17.64 -4.19 0.43
CA GLU A 108 17.80 -5.62 0.17
C GLU A 108 16.64 -6.46 0.73
N GLU A 109 16.07 -6.11 1.88
CA GLU A 109 14.91 -6.83 2.45
C GLU A 109 13.62 -6.69 1.62
N PHE A 110 13.52 -5.63 0.81
CA PHE A 110 12.39 -5.40 -0.09
C PHE A 110 12.64 -5.92 -1.49
N LEU A 111 13.85 -6.38 -1.81
CA LEU A 111 14.13 -6.97 -3.11
C LEU A 111 13.51 -8.36 -3.21
N LEU A 112 12.86 -8.62 -4.34
CA LEU A 112 12.39 -9.95 -4.68
C LEU A 112 13.59 -10.88 -4.93
N PRO A 113 13.43 -12.20 -4.78
CA PRO A 113 14.45 -13.15 -5.20
C PRO A 113 14.87 -12.93 -6.65
N ALA A 114 16.17 -13.02 -6.94
CA ALA A 114 16.73 -12.70 -8.25
C ALA A 114 16.10 -13.52 -9.40
N GLU A 115 15.71 -14.77 -9.11
CA GLU A 115 15.02 -15.67 -10.04
C GLU A 115 13.60 -15.21 -10.43
N GLN A 116 12.98 -14.33 -9.65
CA GLN A 116 11.67 -13.76 -9.94
C GLN A 116 11.75 -12.44 -10.72
N GLN A 117 12.90 -11.76 -10.67
CA GLN A 117 13.10 -10.45 -11.29
C GLN A 117 13.29 -10.59 -12.80
N LEU A 118 12.45 -9.92 -13.58
CA LEU A 118 12.57 -9.86 -15.04
C LEU A 118 13.53 -8.75 -15.51
N LEU A 119 13.67 -7.70 -14.70
CA LEU A 119 14.51 -6.54 -14.97
C LEU A 119 15.25 -6.14 -13.69
N PRO A 120 16.41 -5.47 -13.80
CA PRO A 120 17.07 -4.88 -12.64
C PRO A 120 16.10 -3.98 -11.85
N PRO A 121 16.07 -4.08 -10.51
CA PRO A 121 15.27 -3.21 -9.66
C PRO A 121 15.59 -1.74 -9.91
N GLN A 122 14.55 -0.91 -9.98
CA GLN A 122 14.68 0.54 -10.03
C GLN A 122 14.60 1.06 -8.61
N VAL A 123 15.72 1.57 -8.10
CA VAL A 123 15.83 2.13 -6.75
C VAL A 123 16.09 3.62 -6.87
N GLU A 124 15.15 4.42 -6.38
CA GLU A 124 15.19 5.87 -6.45
C GLU A 124 15.06 6.47 -5.06
N GLN A 125 16.04 7.28 -4.65
CA GLN A 125 15.96 8.03 -3.41
C GLN A 125 15.27 9.37 -3.69
N SER A 126 14.22 9.67 -2.92
CA SER A 126 13.50 10.94 -3.00
C SER A 126 13.59 11.68 -1.66
N THR A 127 14.06 12.92 -1.75
CA THR A 127 14.11 13.89 -0.65
C THR A 127 13.17 15.07 -0.90
N GLY A 128 12.15 14.87 -1.75
CA GLY A 128 11.11 15.87 -2.03
C GLY A 128 10.21 16.14 -0.81
N THR A 129 9.00 16.63 -1.05
CA THR A 129 8.03 16.86 0.03
C THR A 129 7.70 15.58 0.79
N GLY A 130 7.64 15.67 2.13
CA GLY A 130 7.37 14.56 3.04
C GLY A 130 8.63 14.05 3.74
N LEU A 131 8.55 12.87 4.33
CA LEU A 131 9.73 12.19 4.88
C LEU A 131 10.67 11.74 3.75
N ARG A 132 11.96 11.63 4.07
CA ARG A 132 12.95 10.94 3.23
C ARG A 132 12.41 9.55 2.88
N ARG A 133 12.42 9.19 1.60
CA ARG A 133 11.92 7.90 1.14
C ARG A 133 12.75 7.30 0.01
N ILE A 134 12.72 5.98 -0.07
CA ILE A 134 13.33 5.18 -1.14
C ILE A 134 12.19 4.48 -1.88
N ARG A 135 12.04 4.76 -3.17
CA ARG A 135 11.12 4.03 -4.03
C ARG A 135 11.86 2.86 -4.67
N ILE A 136 11.33 1.66 -4.48
CA ILE A 136 11.81 0.43 -5.09
C ILE A 136 10.72 -0.06 -6.02
N ARG A 137 11.03 -0.22 -7.31
CA ARG A 137 10.15 -0.82 -8.30
C ARG A 137 10.80 -2.04 -8.93
N GLN A 138 10.08 -3.15 -8.93
CA GLN A 138 10.57 -4.44 -9.41
C GLN A 138 9.54 -5.07 -10.32
N ARG A 139 9.96 -5.42 -11.53
CA ARG A 139 9.11 -6.19 -12.44
C ARG A 139 9.41 -7.67 -12.25
N ALA A 140 8.40 -8.43 -11.89
CA ALA A 140 8.54 -9.84 -11.59
C ALA A 140 7.59 -10.70 -12.41
N TRP A 141 8.03 -11.93 -12.69
CA TRP A 141 7.18 -12.98 -13.22
C TRP A 141 6.80 -13.94 -12.11
N SER A 142 5.50 -14.21 -11.98
CA SER A 142 4.97 -15.19 -11.04
C SER A 142 4.69 -16.49 -11.79
N ALA A 143 5.41 -17.56 -11.41
CA ALA A 143 5.19 -18.90 -11.98
C ALA A 143 3.79 -19.43 -11.68
N ASP A 144 3.27 -19.12 -10.48
CA ASP A 144 1.98 -19.61 -10.01
C ASP A 144 0.81 -19.00 -10.79
N THR A 145 0.93 -17.72 -11.16
CA THR A 145 -0.14 -17.02 -11.89
C THR A 145 0.12 -16.93 -13.40
N GLY A 146 1.35 -17.20 -13.84
CA GLY A 146 1.79 -17.01 -15.21
C GLY A 146 1.86 -15.54 -15.64
N ASN A 147 1.71 -14.59 -14.71
CA ASN A 147 1.59 -13.17 -15.01
C ASN A 147 2.85 -12.40 -14.64
N VAL A 148 3.00 -11.23 -15.28
CA VAL A 148 4.02 -10.24 -14.97
C VAL A 148 3.38 -9.15 -14.12
N SER A 149 3.97 -8.86 -12.96
CA SER A 149 3.51 -7.80 -12.05
C SER A 149 4.63 -6.82 -11.75
N ASP A 150 4.25 -5.58 -11.47
CA ASP A 150 5.16 -4.59 -10.87
C ASP A 150 4.92 -4.54 -9.36
N HIS A 151 5.97 -4.80 -8.59
CA HIS A 151 6.01 -4.66 -7.15
C HIS A 151 6.64 -3.32 -6.81
N ILE A 152 5.93 -2.50 -6.05
CA ILE A 152 6.37 -1.16 -5.69
C ILE A 152 6.39 -1.06 -4.17
N ALA A 153 7.52 -0.60 -3.63
CA ALA A 153 7.68 -0.28 -2.23
C ALA A 153 8.18 1.16 -2.07
N TYR A 154 7.57 1.91 -1.16
CA TYR A 154 8.10 3.17 -0.67
C TYR A 154 8.57 2.94 0.76
N VAL A 155 9.87 3.01 0.98
CA VAL A 155 10.50 2.77 2.28
C VAL A 155 10.88 4.10 2.89
N PHE A 156 10.60 4.27 4.18
CA PHE A 156 10.84 5.46 4.97
C PHE A 156 11.75 5.08 6.13
N PRO A 157 13.09 5.10 5.94
CA PRO A 157 14.03 4.78 6.99
C PRO A 157 13.96 5.81 8.13
N CYS A 158 14.10 5.34 9.37
CA CYS A 158 14.16 6.13 10.59
C CYS A 158 15.15 5.51 11.58
N ASP A 159 15.44 6.19 12.69
CA ASP A 159 16.52 5.80 13.61
C ASP A 159 16.33 4.41 14.24
N GLU A 160 15.09 3.95 14.40
CA GLU A 160 14.76 2.67 15.04
C GLU A 160 14.18 1.62 14.07
N GLY A 161 14.17 1.88 12.77
CA GLY A 161 13.52 0.99 11.81
C GLY A 161 13.17 1.64 10.47
N ALA A 162 12.14 1.11 9.83
CA ALA A 162 11.53 1.73 8.66
C ALA A 162 10.02 1.48 8.60
N TRP A 163 9.31 2.46 8.08
CA TRP A 163 7.97 2.23 7.54
C TRP A 163 8.07 1.89 6.06
N ALA A 164 7.15 1.07 5.56
CA ALA A 164 7.02 0.88 4.13
C ALA A 164 5.57 0.79 3.67
N LEU A 165 5.30 1.42 2.52
CA LEU A 165 4.09 1.27 1.75
C LEU A 165 4.38 0.31 0.59
N THR A 166 3.71 -0.84 0.56
CA THR A 166 3.97 -1.88 -0.46
C THR A 166 2.72 -2.23 -1.25
N THR A 167 2.88 -2.42 -2.56
CA THR A 167 1.80 -2.88 -3.47
C THR A 167 2.36 -3.79 -4.56
N ALA A 168 1.49 -4.63 -5.11
CA ALA A 168 1.75 -5.41 -6.30
C ALA A 168 0.65 -5.13 -7.33
N LEU A 169 1.05 -4.69 -8.53
CA LEU A 169 0.16 -4.33 -9.61
C LEU A 169 0.26 -5.40 -10.71
N PRO A 170 -0.85 -6.12 -11.03
CA PRO A 170 -0.83 -7.25 -11.94
C PRO A 170 -0.72 -6.86 -13.43
N ASP A 171 -0.92 -5.58 -13.78
CA ASP A 171 -0.65 -5.05 -15.12
C ASP A 171 0.43 -3.95 -15.06
N PRO A 172 1.59 -4.17 -15.68
CA PRO A 172 2.65 -3.16 -15.77
C PRO A 172 2.25 -1.84 -16.43
N ARG A 173 1.20 -1.83 -17.27
CA ARG A 173 0.66 -0.60 -17.86
C ARG A 173 -0.11 0.22 -16.83
N GLU A 174 -0.87 -0.43 -15.97
CA GLU A 174 -1.53 0.24 -14.85
C GLU A 174 -0.53 0.81 -13.86
N ALA A 175 0.60 0.12 -13.65
CA ALA A 175 1.67 0.63 -12.81
C ALA A 175 2.14 2.03 -13.24
N GLU A 176 2.39 2.25 -14.53
CA GLU A 176 2.80 3.57 -15.04
C GLU A 176 1.73 4.65 -14.79
N LEU A 177 0.44 4.30 -14.90
CA LEU A 177 -0.66 5.23 -14.67
C LEU A 177 -0.82 5.60 -13.19
N LEU A 178 -0.58 4.64 -12.29
CA LEU A 178 -0.81 4.77 -10.86
C LEU A 178 0.40 5.35 -10.10
N LEU A 179 1.57 5.46 -10.72
CA LEU A 179 2.79 5.94 -10.05
C LEU A 179 2.59 7.31 -9.39
N ALA A 180 1.90 8.24 -10.04
CA ALA A 180 1.66 9.58 -9.49
C ALA A 180 0.78 9.54 -8.22
N ASP A 181 -0.27 8.71 -8.22
CA ASP A 181 -1.15 8.55 -7.06
C ASP A 181 -0.44 7.85 -5.90
N LEU A 182 0.42 6.87 -6.20
CA LEU A 182 1.26 6.20 -5.23
C LEU A 182 2.32 7.14 -4.64
N ASP A 183 2.97 7.95 -5.48
CA ASP A 183 3.94 8.98 -5.05
C ASP A 183 3.25 10.02 -4.13
N HIS A 184 2.01 10.39 -4.43
CA HIS A 184 1.21 11.30 -3.60
C HIS A 184 0.82 10.67 -2.26
N LEU A 185 0.36 9.42 -2.25
CA LEU A 185 0.10 8.69 -1.01
C LEU A 185 1.37 8.60 -0.14
N ALA A 186 2.50 8.25 -0.76
CA ALA A 186 3.78 8.15 -0.08
C ALA A 186 4.26 9.50 0.48
N ALA A 187 4.05 10.60 -0.25
CA ALA A 187 4.36 11.95 0.24
C ALA A 187 3.49 12.39 1.43
N GLY A 188 2.32 11.77 1.59
CA GLY A 188 1.41 12.01 2.69
C GLY A 188 1.83 11.42 4.04
N LEU A 189 2.82 10.53 4.07
CA LEU A 189 3.30 9.90 5.30
C LEU A 189 4.15 10.88 6.12
N GLN A 190 3.80 11.02 7.40
CA GLN A 190 4.41 11.94 8.35
C GLN A 190 4.63 11.24 9.70
N LEU A 191 5.70 11.62 10.41
CA LEU A 191 5.89 11.21 11.80
C LEU A 191 4.85 11.91 12.67
N GLN A 192 4.20 11.16 13.55
CA GLN A 192 3.33 11.73 14.56
C GLN A 192 4.22 12.42 15.61
N PRO A 193 3.99 13.71 15.92
CA PRO A 193 4.75 14.38 16.96
C PRO A 193 4.51 13.67 18.30
N ALA A 194 5.60 13.45 19.06
CA ALA A 194 5.49 12.91 20.40
C ALA A 194 4.57 13.81 21.24
N PRO A 195 3.67 13.23 22.06
CA PRO A 195 2.74 13.99 22.90
C PRO A 195 3.43 14.88 23.93
#